data_AF-A0AAU9NSV2-F1
#
_entry.id   AF-A0AAU9NSV2-F1
#
_cell.length_a   1.000
_cell.length_b   1.000
_cell.length_c   1.000
_cell.angle_alpha   90.00
_cell.angle_beta   90.00
_cell.angle_gamma   90.00
#
_symmetry.space_group_name_H-M   'P 1'
#
loop_
_entity.id
_entity.type
_entity.pdbx_description
1 polymer ?
#
loop_
_entity_poly.entity_id
_entity_poly.type
_entity_poly.pdbx_seq_one_letter_code
_entity_poly.pdbx_strand_id
1 'polypeptide(L)'
;MVILNHTKQRSSSSSPIHGHNKYKYDVFLSFCSKDTGRSFTDHLCNAIKHANITTFFDDDLIETGVYLKPGWESAIKASRASVVVLSENYADSQWCLNGLALILKQHLTVIPIFYHVKPSFLEDAMARYRRVMEAMTNEDKRSQLAEKIDRWNKACTQVSTLKGMQLGFDRRETKFIQDFVKHIYHRLRISARTPLPLDRRFHREMKQPNLFKIPFQAIKSYEILKDVLNPILPPSWH
;
A
#
# COMPACT_ATOMS: atom_id res chain seq x y z
N MET A 1 -14.07 71.65 -18.74
CA MET A 1 -15.00 70.56 -19.08
C MET A 1 -14.19 69.48 -19.79
N VAL A 2 -13.70 68.50 -19.03
CA VAL A 2 -12.90 67.37 -19.53
C VAL A 2 -13.81 66.14 -19.42
N ILE A 3 -14.15 65.53 -20.54
CA ILE A 3 -14.93 64.28 -20.57
C ILE A 3 -13.92 63.14 -20.82
N LEU A 4 -13.72 62.30 -19.80
CA LEU A 4 -12.94 61.07 -19.88
C LEU A 4 -13.83 59.95 -20.44
N ASN A 5 -13.43 59.38 -21.57
CA ASN A 5 -14.04 58.17 -22.15
C ASN A 5 -13.54 56.93 -21.39
N HIS A 6 -14.45 56.20 -20.74
CA HIS A 6 -14.15 54.88 -20.19
C HIS A 6 -14.28 53.80 -21.27
N THR A 7 -13.15 53.22 -21.67
CA THR A 7 -13.11 51.98 -22.46
C THR A 7 -13.49 50.78 -21.58
N LYS A 8 -14.62 50.15 -21.91
CA LYS A 8 -15.10 48.91 -21.30
C LYS A 8 -14.21 47.75 -21.74
N GLN A 9 -13.29 47.31 -20.88
CA GLN A 9 -12.53 46.08 -21.08
C GLN A 9 -13.48 44.87 -21.02
N ARG A 10 -13.40 44.04 -22.06
CA ARG A 10 -14.09 42.76 -22.18
C ARG A 10 -13.34 41.76 -21.29
N SER A 11 -13.95 41.41 -20.16
CA SER A 11 -13.43 40.38 -19.26
C SER A 11 -13.45 39.03 -19.97
N SER A 12 -12.28 38.58 -20.41
CA SER A 12 -12.03 37.18 -20.74
C SER A 12 -12.12 36.37 -19.44
N SER A 13 -13.16 35.56 -19.31
CA SER A 13 -13.28 34.59 -18.22
C SER A 13 -12.24 33.49 -18.45
N SER A 14 -11.02 33.69 -17.93
CA SER A 14 -10.07 32.59 -17.74
C SER A 14 -10.64 31.69 -16.64
N SER A 15 -11.24 30.57 -17.07
CA SER A 15 -11.55 29.49 -16.15
C SER A 15 -10.24 29.01 -15.51
N PRO A 16 -10.12 28.93 -14.17
CA PRO A 16 -8.92 28.40 -13.55
C PRO A 16 -8.89 26.87 -13.74
N ILE A 17 -8.34 26.44 -14.87
CA ILE A 17 -7.99 25.04 -15.12
C ILE A 17 -6.67 24.76 -14.38
N HIS A 18 -6.72 24.56 -13.06
CA HIS A 18 -5.81 23.69 -12.31
C HIS A 18 -6.22 23.70 -10.84
N GLY A 19 -7.08 22.74 -10.45
CA GLY A 19 -7.15 22.37 -9.04
C GLY A 19 -5.78 21.84 -8.63
N HIS A 20 -5.08 22.57 -7.76
CA HIS A 20 -3.84 22.15 -7.13
C HIS A 20 -4.05 20.76 -6.52
N ASN A 21 -3.59 19.70 -7.19
CA ASN A 21 -3.66 18.37 -6.61
C ASN A 21 -2.58 18.33 -5.51
N LYS A 22 -2.99 18.45 -4.25
CA LYS A 22 -2.10 18.45 -3.07
C LYS A 22 -1.29 17.14 -2.95
N TYR A 23 -1.70 16.12 -3.68
CA TYR A 23 -1.15 14.77 -3.62
C TYR A 23 -0.46 14.42 -4.94
N LYS A 24 0.70 13.77 -4.83
CA LYS A 24 1.48 13.24 -5.97
C LYS A 24 0.88 11.94 -6.50
N TYR A 25 0.23 11.16 -5.64
CA TYR A 25 -0.38 9.88 -5.98
C TYR A 25 -1.83 9.82 -5.50
N ASP A 26 -2.66 9.05 -6.20
CA ASP A 26 -4.02 8.73 -5.76
C ASP A 26 -4.01 7.64 -4.68
N VAL A 27 -3.16 6.63 -4.84
CA VAL A 27 -3.10 5.47 -3.94
C VAL A 27 -1.67 5.14 -3.55
N PHE A 28 -1.48 4.88 -2.26
CA PHE A 28 -0.32 4.17 -1.71
C PHE A 28 -0.69 2.70 -1.48
N LEU A 29 0.15 1.74 -1.91
CA LEU A 29 -0.06 0.31 -1.67
C LEU A 29 0.79 -0.20 -0.49
N SER A 30 0.13 -0.73 0.52
CA SER A 30 0.74 -1.47 1.62
C SER A 30 0.38 -2.95 1.50
N PHE A 31 1.35 -3.85 1.64
CA PHE A 31 1.17 -5.29 1.45
C PHE A 31 2.26 -6.04 2.23
N CYS A 32 2.22 -7.37 2.25
CA CYS A 32 3.35 -8.17 2.71
C CYS A 32 4.06 -8.74 1.48
N SER A 33 5.31 -8.31 1.24
CA SER A 33 6.04 -8.67 0.02
C SER A 33 6.19 -10.18 -0.16
N LYS A 34 6.41 -10.92 0.94
CA LYS A 34 6.50 -12.38 0.98
C LYS A 34 5.23 -13.08 0.47
N ASP A 35 4.05 -12.50 0.72
CA ASP A 35 2.77 -13.15 0.44
C ASP A 35 2.27 -12.83 -0.97
N THR A 36 2.27 -11.54 -1.32
CA THR A 36 1.54 -11.04 -2.48
C THR A 36 2.37 -10.15 -3.41
N GLY A 37 3.64 -9.86 -3.07
CA GLY A 37 4.43 -8.84 -3.74
C GLY A 37 4.63 -9.06 -5.25
N ARG A 38 4.99 -10.29 -5.65
CA ARG A 38 5.19 -10.68 -7.07
C ARG A 38 3.99 -11.42 -7.68
N SER A 39 2.84 -11.40 -7.01
CA SER A 39 1.63 -12.11 -7.43
C SER A 39 0.43 -11.16 -7.39
N PHE A 40 -0.49 -11.33 -6.45
CA PHE A 40 -1.72 -10.57 -6.35
C PHE A 40 -1.50 -9.06 -6.33
N THR A 41 -0.54 -8.56 -5.55
CA THR A 41 -0.31 -7.11 -5.42
C THR A 41 0.31 -6.50 -6.68
N ASP A 42 1.19 -7.22 -7.39
CA ASP A 42 1.71 -6.77 -8.68
C ASP A 42 0.57 -6.62 -9.71
N HIS A 43 -0.28 -7.64 -9.83
CA HIS A 43 -1.43 -7.62 -10.74
C HIS A 43 -2.44 -6.52 -10.36
N LEU A 44 -2.68 -6.33 -9.06
CA LEU A 44 -3.50 -5.24 -8.55
C LEU A 44 -2.92 -3.87 -8.90
N CYS A 45 -1.62 -3.67 -8.69
CA CYS A 45 -0.92 -2.42 -9.00
C CYS A 45 -1.03 -2.09 -10.50
N ASN A 46 -0.77 -3.09 -11.35
CA ASN A 46 -0.90 -2.96 -12.80
C ASN A 46 -2.34 -2.60 -13.20
N ALA A 47 -3.35 -3.24 -12.61
CA ALA A 47 -4.74 -2.94 -12.93
C ALA A 47 -5.17 -1.53 -12.50
N ILE A 48 -4.72 -1.06 -11.32
CA ILE A 48 -4.98 0.30 -10.84
C ILE A 48 -4.33 1.33 -11.77
N LYS A 49 -3.06 1.12 -12.16
CA LYS A 49 -2.35 1.99 -13.10
C LYS A 49 -3.04 2.07 -14.46
N HIS A 50 -3.49 0.94 -15.01
CA HIS A 50 -4.26 0.90 -16.27
C HIS A 50 -5.60 1.65 -16.21
N ALA A 51 -6.15 1.85 -15.02
CA ALA A 51 -7.34 2.68 -14.81
C ALA A 51 -7.03 4.18 -14.64
N ASN A 52 -5.81 4.62 -14.97
CA ASN A 52 -5.31 5.99 -14.81
C ASN A 52 -5.35 6.50 -13.36
N ILE A 53 -5.20 5.60 -12.38
CA ILE A 53 -5.08 5.94 -10.96
C ILE A 53 -3.59 5.92 -10.60
N THR A 54 -3.04 7.09 -10.27
CA THR A 54 -1.62 7.23 -9.94
C THR A 54 -1.31 6.49 -8.65
N THR A 55 -0.37 5.56 -8.69
CA THR A 55 -0.11 4.65 -7.57
C THR A 55 1.37 4.69 -7.20
N PHE A 56 1.67 4.90 -5.91
CA PHE A 56 3.00 4.65 -5.40
C PHE A 56 3.18 3.15 -5.18
N PHE A 57 4.17 2.59 -5.88
CA PHE A 57 4.60 1.21 -5.78
C PHE A 57 6.12 1.23 -5.91
N ASP A 58 6.80 0.69 -4.91
CA ASP A 58 8.26 0.70 -4.85
C ASP A 58 8.74 -0.75 -4.99
N ASP A 59 9.43 -1.03 -6.09
CA ASP A 59 9.93 -2.37 -6.42
C ASP A 59 10.96 -2.84 -5.38
N ASP A 60 11.68 -1.92 -4.72
CA ASP A 60 12.59 -2.25 -3.62
C ASP A 60 11.82 -2.79 -2.40
N LEU A 61 10.55 -2.41 -2.20
CA LEU A 61 9.72 -2.98 -1.11
C LEU A 61 9.44 -4.45 -1.35
N ILE A 62 9.33 -4.88 -2.62
CA ILE A 62 9.14 -6.28 -2.97
C ILE A 62 10.38 -7.09 -2.59
N GLU A 63 11.57 -6.54 -2.85
CA GLU A 63 12.83 -7.24 -2.59
C GLU A 63 13.25 -7.21 -1.13
N THR A 64 13.06 -6.09 -0.44
CA THR A 64 13.56 -5.89 0.92
C THR A 64 12.51 -6.11 2.01
N GLY A 65 11.22 -5.88 1.70
CA GLY A 65 10.15 -5.87 2.70
C GLY A 65 10.28 -4.77 3.76
N VAL A 66 11.16 -3.78 3.56
CA VAL A 66 11.48 -2.74 4.56
C VAL A 66 10.69 -1.46 4.29
N TYR A 67 9.68 -1.22 5.12
CA TYR A 67 8.74 -0.09 5.00
C TYR A 67 9.25 1.22 5.66
N LEU A 68 10.51 1.37 6.10
CA LEU A 68 10.97 2.60 6.82
C LEU A 68 12.09 3.40 6.11
N LYS A 69 12.25 3.29 4.80
CA LYS A 69 13.09 4.25 4.06
C LYS A 69 12.43 5.65 4.13
N PRO A 70 13.18 6.77 4.22
CA PRO A 70 12.61 8.13 4.27
C PRO A 70 11.64 8.47 3.12
N GLY A 71 11.83 7.84 1.95
CA GLY A 71 10.92 7.96 0.81
C GLY A 71 9.52 7.39 1.05
N TRP A 72 9.41 6.42 1.96
CA TRP A 72 8.18 5.69 2.24
C TRP A 72 7.15 6.54 3.00
N GLU A 73 7.57 7.19 4.10
CA GLU A 73 6.68 8.10 4.84
C GLU A 73 6.25 9.29 3.98
N SER A 74 7.15 9.77 3.13
CA SER A 74 6.89 10.85 2.18
C SER A 74 5.86 10.42 1.13
N ALA A 75 5.95 9.19 0.64
CA ALA A 75 4.99 8.63 -0.32
C ALA A 75 3.59 8.48 0.27
N ILE A 76 3.48 8.05 1.52
CA ILE A 76 2.22 8.01 2.28
C ILE A 76 1.62 9.41 2.34
N LYS A 77 2.37 10.41 2.84
CA LYS A 77 1.90 11.80 2.91
C LYS A 77 1.50 12.38 1.56
N ALA A 78 2.20 11.98 0.50
CA ALA A 78 1.95 12.42 -0.87
C ALA A 78 0.80 11.65 -1.57
N SER A 79 0.15 10.70 -0.90
CA SER A 79 -0.93 9.90 -1.46
C SER A 79 -2.31 10.30 -0.92
N ARG A 80 -3.35 10.26 -1.76
CA ARG A 80 -4.73 10.61 -1.35
C ARG A 80 -5.34 9.57 -0.42
N ALA A 81 -5.09 8.30 -0.69
CA ALA A 81 -5.55 7.17 0.10
C ALA A 81 -4.48 6.08 0.19
N SER A 82 -4.64 5.19 1.16
CA SER A 82 -3.84 3.95 1.25
C SER A 82 -4.72 2.72 1.05
N VAL A 83 -4.26 1.79 0.22
CA VAL A 83 -4.83 0.44 0.12
C VAL A 83 -3.92 -0.50 0.88
N VAL A 84 -4.50 -1.26 1.80
CA VAL A 84 -3.76 -2.19 2.66
C VAL A 84 -4.18 -3.61 2.33
N VAL A 85 -3.30 -4.38 1.71
CA VAL A 85 -3.50 -5.80 1.41
C VAL A 85 -3.08 -6.60 2.64
N LEU A 86 -4.06 -6.96 3.45
CA LEU A 86 -3.94 -7.80 4.63
C LEU A 86 -3.92 -9.27 4.20
N SER A 87 -2.75 -9.90 4.30
CA SER A 87 -2.48 -11.30 3.94
C SER A 87 -1.96 -12.09 5.16
N GLU A 88 -1.80 -13.40 5.01
CA GLU A 88 -1.48 -14.34 6.10
C GLU A 88 -0.30 -13.89 6.98
N ASN A 89 0.84 -13.52 6.39
CA ASN A 89 2.05 -13.11 7.13
C ASN A 89 2.12 -11.58 7.35
N TYR A 90 1.08 -10.81 6.98
CA TYR A 90 1.12 -9.35 7.12
C TYR A 90 1.33 -8.93 8.57
N ALA A 91 0.58 -9.55 9.49
CA ALA A 91 0.64 -9.23 10.90
C ALA A 91 1.80 -9.91 11.65
N ASP A 92 2.61 -10.75 10.97
CA ASP A 92 3.85 -11.31 11.53
C ASP A 92 5.07 -10.44 11.18
N SER A 93 4.94 -9.57 10.16
CA SER A 93 5.98 -8.62 9.77
C SER A 93 5.87 -7.33 10.59
N GLN A 94 6.87 -7.10 11.47
CA GLN A 94 6.96 -5.84 12.21
C GLN A 94 7.01 -4.62 11.27
N TRP A 95 7.59 -4.78 10.07
CA TRP A 95 7.64 -3.71 9.08
C TRP A 95 6.24 -3.37 8.56
N CYS A 96 5.43 -4.38 8.23
CA CYS A 96 4.05 -4.18 7.79
C CYS A 96 3.17 -3.59 8.91
N LEU A 97 3.38 -3.99 10.16
CA LEU A 97 2.66 -3.44 11.32
C LEU A 97 3.07 -1.99 11.66
N ASN A 98 4.37 -1.68 11.62
CA ASN A 98 4.85 -0.30 11.75
C ASN A 98 4.28 0.57 10.63
N GLY A 99 4.28 0.04 9.40
CA GLY A 99 3.72 0.73 8.26
C GLY A 99 2.22 1.00 8.40
N LEU A 100 1.45 0.00 8.82
CA LEU A 100 0.02 0.13 9.08
C LEU A 100 -0.26 1.20 10.13
N ALA A 101 0.49 1.21 11.23
CA ALA A 101 0.35 2.23 12.27
C ALA A 101 0.64 3.64 11.75
N LEU A 102 1.66 3.80 10.89
CA LEU A 102 1.95 5.10 10.27
C LEU A 102 0.82 5.53 9.32
N ILE A 103 0.35 4.63 8.46
CA ILE A 103 -0.74 4.88 7.51
C ILE A 103 -1.99 5.38 8.24
N LEU A 104 -2.40 4.69 9.30
CA LEU A 104 -3.61 5.05 10.07
C LEU A 104 -3.45 6.34 10.87
N LYS A 105 -2.21 6.70 11.25
CA LYS A 105 -1.90 8.00 11.86
C LYS A 105 -1.97 9.15 10.85
N GLN A 106 -1.62 8.89 9.59
CA GLN A 106 -1.42 9.93 8.57
C GLN A 106 -2.62 10.13 7.62
N HIS A 107 -3.38 9.08 7.31
CA HIS A 107 -4.43 9.12 6.30
C HIS A 107 -5.83 9.14 6.89
N LEU A 108 -6.67 10.00 6.31
CA LEU A 108 -8.12 9.98 6.53
C LEU A 108 -8.82 8.84 5.76
N THR A 109 -8.23 8.36 4.65
CA THR A 109 -8.83 7.32 3.81
C THR A 109 -7.91 6.11 3.69
N VAL A 110 -8.32 5.01 4.34
CA VAL A 110 -7.67 3.70 4.25
C VAL A 110 -8.68 2.67 3.75
N ILE A 111 -8.25 1.83 2.81
CA ILE A 111 -9.08 0.85 2.11
C ILE A 111 -8.45 -0.53 2.30
N PRO A 112 -8.90 -1.34 3.28
CA PRO A 112 -8.35 -2.66 3.48
C PRO A 112 -8.86 -3.67 2.43
N ILE A 113 -7.97 -4.56 2.01
CA ILE A 113 -8.26 -5.80 1.29
C ILE A 113 -7.88 -6.94 2.23
N PHE A 114 -8.84 -7.79 2.59
CA PHE A 114 -8.56 -9.03 3.32
C PHE A 114 -8.32 -10.15 2.30
N TYR A 115 -7.05 -10.42 2.01
CA TYR A 115 -6.60 -11.39 1.02
C TYR A 115 -6.42 -12.75 1.67
N HIS A 116 -7.38 -13.66 1.43
CA HIS A 116 -7.38 -15.04 1.95
C HIS A 116 -7.33 -15.17 3.47
N VAL A 117 -7.69 -14.10 4.19
CA VAL A 117 -7.73 -14.04 5.65
C VAL A 117 -9.09 -13.55 6.14
N LYS A 118 -9.43 -13.90 7.37
CA LYS A 118 -10.55 -13.30 8.12
C LYS A 118 -10.00 -12.21 9.05
N PRO A 119 -10.72 -11.13 9.34
CA PRO A 119 -10.23 -10.04 10.21
C PRO A 119 -9.65 -10.48 11.56
N SER A 120 -10.16 -11.57 12.14
CA SER A 120 -9.67 -12.16 13.40
C SER A 120 -8.18 -12.51 13.39
N PHE A 121 -7.57 -12.74 12.22
CA PHE A 121 -6.14 -13.07 12.11
C PHE A 121 -5.22 -12.00 12.72
N LEU A 122 -5.67 -10.73 12.72
CA LEU A 122 -4.94 -9.63 13.34
C LEU A 122 -4.92 -9.76 14.87
N GLU A 123 -6.05 -10.16 15.46
CA GLU A 123 -6.17 -10.38 16.91
C GLU A 123 -5.29 -11.56 17.33
N ASP A 124 -5.30 -12.63 16.54
CA ASP A 124 -4.45 -13.80 16.77
C ASP A 124 -2.95 -13.43 16.73
N ALA A 125 -2.55 -12.58 15.78
CA ALA A 125 -1.19 -12.08 15.70
C ALA A 125 -0.81 -11.22 16.92
N MET A 126 -1.71 -10.32 17.36
CA MET A 126 -1.46 -9.52 18.57
C MET A 126 -1.34 -10.40 19.82
N ALA A 127 -2.15 -11.47 19.93
CA ALA A 127 -2.03 -12.45 21.00
C ALA A 127 -0.67 -13.19 20.95
N ARG A 128 -0.16 -13.55 19.77
CA ARG A 128 1.18 -14.14 19.63
C ARG A 128 2.27 -13.19 20.13
N TYR A 129 2.25 -11.92 19.76
CA TYR A 129 3.24 -10.95 20.24
C TYR A 129 3.18 -10.75 21.76
N ARG A 130 1.98 -10.73 22.37
CA ARG A 130 1.84 -10.64 23.83
C ARG A 130 2.49 -11.82 24.54
N ARG A 131 2.29 -13.05 24.07
CA ARG A 131 2.96 -14.24 24.63
C ARG A 131 4.48 -14.15 24.53
N VAL A 132 4.99 -13.69 23.37
CA VAL A 132 6.43 -13.49 23.17
C VAL A 132 6.97 -12.44 24.16
N MET A 133 6.27 -11.33 24.36
CA MET A 133 6.62 -10.29 25.33
C MET A 133 6.60 -10.81 26.78
N GLU A 134 5.59 -11.57 27.17
CA GLU A 134 5.45 -12.16 28.51
C GLU A 134 6.59 -13.14 28.83
N ALA A 135 7.09 -13.87 27.83
CA ALA A 135 8.22 -14.78 27.97
C ALA A 135 9.60 -14.08 28.00
N MET A 136 9.68 -12.77 27.73
CA MET A 136 10.96 -12.05 27.73
C MET A 136 11.46 -11.80 29.16
N THR A 137 12.73 -12.14 29.39
CA THR A 137 13.43 -11.88 30.67
C THR A 137 14.12 -10.52 30.72
N ASN A 138 14.43 -9.93 29.55
CA ASN A 138 15.08 -8.62 29.47
C ASN A 138 14.02 -7.50 29.52
N GLU A 139 14.06 -6.71 30.60
CA GLU A 139 13.05 -5.68 30.89
C GLU A 139 13.00 -4.58 29.82
N ASP A 140 14.15 -4.12 29.33
CA ASP A 140 14.21 -3.06 28.31
C ASP A 140 13.59 -3.52 27.00
N LYS A 141 13.92 -4.75 26.55
CA LYS A 141 13.35 -5.35 25.34
C LYS A 141 11.85 -5.60 25.51
N ARG A 142 11.44 -6.05 26.69
CA ARG A 142 10.02 -6.27 27.02
C ARG A 142 9.23 -4.97 26.95
N SER A 143 9.75 -3.90 27.56
CA SER A 143 9.14 -2.56 27.55
C SER A 143 9.04 -2.00 26.12
N GLN A 144 10.11 -2.10 25.32
CA GLN A 144 10.10 -1.67 23.93
C GLN A 144 9.08 -2.46 23.08
N LEU A 145 8.94 -3.77 23.32
CA LEU A 145 7.95 -4.59 22.63
C LEU A 145 6.53 -4.26 23.09
N ALA A 146 6.31 -3.97 24.38
CA ALA A 146 5.02 -3.55 24.91
C ALA A 146 4.51 -2.28 24.21
N GLU A 147 5.37 -1.26 24.06
CA GLU A 147 5.03 -0.03 23.35
C GLU A 147 4.71 -0.26 21.86
N LYS A 148 5.40 -1.22 21.22
CA LYS A 148 5.10 -1.62 19.85
C LYS A 148 3.76 -2.33 19.77
N ILE A 149 3.49 -3.30 20.65
CA ILE A 149 2.23 -4.05 20.70
C ILE A 149 1.04 -3.12 20.92
N ASP A 150 1.13 -2.14 21.82
CA ASP A 150 0.04 -1.17 22.02
C ASP A 150 -0.31 -0.41 20.73
N ARG A 151 0.72 0.10 20.03
CA ARG A 151 0.55 0.79 18.75
C ARG A 151 -0.01 -0.13 17.66
N TRP A 152 0.53 -1.33 17.52
CA TRP A 152 0.09 -2.30 16.53
C TRP A 152 -1.32 -2.79 16.80
N ASN A 153 -1.68 -3.01 18.07
CA ASN A 153 -3.01 -3.43 18.47
C ASN A 153 -4.04 -2.36 18.12
N LYS A 154 -3.77 -1.08 18.44
CA LYS A 154 -4.64 0.05 18.03
C LYS A 154 -4.82 0.10 16.52
N ALA A 155 -3.73 -0.04 15.77
CA ALA A 155 -3.75 -0.04 14.31
C ALA A 155 -4.56 -1.23 13.72
N CYS A 156 -4.35 -2.43 14.26
CA CYS A 156 -5.06 -3.66 13.86
C CYS A 156 -6.56 -3.55 14.16
N THR A 157 -6.92 -3.10 15.37
CA THR A 157 -8.31 -2.87 15.74
C THR A 157 -8.94 -1.84 14.79
N GLN A 158 -8.30 -0.69 14.59
CA GLN A 158 -8.84 0.34 13.71
C GLN A 158 -9.05 -0.17 12.28
N VAL A 159 -8.04 -0.80 11.65
CA VAL A 159 -8.16 -1.30 10.28
C VAL A 159 -9.23 -2.38 10.13
N SER A 160 -9.43 -3.21 11.15
CA SER A 160 -10.45 -4.27 11.14
C SER A 160 -11.89 -3.71 11.10
N THR A 161 -12.09 -2.50 11.61
CA THR A 161 -13.41 -1.82 11.58
C THR A 161 -13.69 -1.05 10.29
N LEU A 162 -12.68 -0.85 9.43
CA LEU A 162 -12.84 -0.07 8.21
C LEU A 162 -13.57 -0.86 7.13
N LYS A 163 -14.41 -0.17 6.35
CA LYS A 163 -15.04 -0.75 5.16
C LYS A 163 -13.99 -1.10 4.09
N GLY A 164 -13.78 -2.39 3.92
CA GLY A 164 -12.86 -2.98 2.94
C GLY A 164 -13.55 -3.97 1.99
N MET A 165 -12.73 -4.72 1.26
CA MET A 165 -13.18 -5.84 0.43
C MET A 165 -12.45 -7.13 0.84
N GLN A 166 -13.16 -8.25 0.82
CA GLN A 166 -12.59 -9.55 1.18
C GLN A 166 -12.50 -10.44 -0.06
N LEU A 167 -11.34 -11.10 -0.20
CA LEU A 167 -11.08 -12.10 -1.24
C LEU A 167 -10.89 -13.47 -0.56
N GLY A 168 -11.96 -14.26 -0.52
CA GLY A 168 -11.91 -15.66 -0.13
C GLY A 168 -11.32 -16.57 -1.22
N PHE A 169 -10.97 -17.80 -0.86
CA PHE A 169 -10.42 -18.80 -1.79
C PHE A 169 -11.40 -19.24 -2.89
N ASP A 170 -12.69 -19.01 -2.69
CA ASP A 170 -13.79 -19.34 -3.61
C ASP A 170 -13.94 -18.33 -4.76
N ARG A 171 -13.28 -17.18 -4.69
CA ARG A 171 -13.41 -16.09 -5.68
C ARG A 171 -12.13 -15.93 -6.49
N ARG A 172 -12.30 -15.80 -7.81
CA ARG A 172 -11.20 -15.53 -8.76
C ARG A 172 -10.59 -14.14 -8.54
N GLU A 173 -9.27 -14.09 -8.35
CA GLU A 173 -8.48 -12.86 -8.23
C GLU A 173 -8.74 -11.87 -9.35
N THR A 174 -8.74 -12.29 -10.61
CA THR A 174 -8.96 -11.40 -11.76
C THR A 174 -10.27 -10.62 -11.65
N LYS A 175 -11.37 -11.30 -11.27
CA LYS A 175 -12.67 -10.65 -11.11
C LYS A 175 -12.67 -9.73 -9.88
N PHE A 176 -12.05 -10.18 -8.79
CA PHE A 176 -11.88 -9.35 -7.60
C PHE A 176 -11.14 -8.04 -7.92
N ILE A 177 -10.01 -8.10 -8.62
CA ILE A 177 -9.20 -6.94 -9.00
C ILE A 177 -10.01 -5.97 -9.85
N GLN A 178 -10.75 -6.46 -10.85
CA GLN A 178 -11.63 -5.61 -11.68
C GLN A 178 -12.69 -4.88 -10.85
N ASP A 179 -13.35 -5.59 -9.93
CA ASP A 179 -14.37 -5.02 -9.05
C ASP A 179 -13.74 -4.01 -8.07
N PHE A 180 -12.54 -4.31 -7.57
CA PHE A 180 -11.80 -3.45 -6.65
C PHE A 180 -11.32 -2.16 -7.31
N VAL A 181 -10.81 -2.21 -8.54
CA VAL A 181 -10.41 -1.03 -9.31
C VAL A 181 -11.62 -0.11 -9.53
N LYS A 182 -12.79 -0.68 -9.90
CA LYS A 182 -14.05 0.08 -9.96
C LYS A 182 -14.40 0.70 -8.61
N HIS A 183 -14.27 -0.06 -7.51
CA HIS A 183 -14.54 0.45 -6.17
C HIS A 183 -13.67 1.66 -5.83
N ILE A 184 -12.36 1.59 -6.03
CA ILE A 184 -11.44 2.72 -5.79
C ILE A 184 -11.78 3.91 -6.65
N TYR A 185 -12.01 3.69 -7.95
CA TYR A 185 -12.30 4.76 -8.89
C TYR A 185 -13.47 5.63 -8.42
N HIS A 186 -14.57 4.99 -7.99
CA HIS A 186 -15.74 5.69 -7.43
C HIS A 186 -15.45 6.29 -6.06
N ARG A 187 -14.78 5.53 -5.16
CA ARG A 187 -14.50 5.96 -3.78
C ARG A 187 -13.61 7.20 -3.73
N LEU A 188 -12.64 7.31 -4.64
CA LEU A 188 -11.76 8.47 -4.75
C LEU A 188 -12.32 9.58 -5.65
N ARG A 189 -13.53 9.40 -6.21
CA ARG A 189 -14.17 10.34 -7.14
C ARG A 189 -13.18 10.80 -8.22
N ILE A 190 -12.48 9.84 -8.84
CA ILE A 190 -11.55 10.16 -9.91
C ILE A 190 -12.38 10.73 -11.07
N SER A 191 -12.29 12.06 -11.28
CA SER A 191 -12.98 12.72 -12.39
C SER A 191 -12.52 12.04 -13.68
N ALA A 192 -13.48 11.55 -14.47
CA ALA A 192 -13.21 10.89 -15.72
C ALA A 192 -12.49 11.84 -16.67
N ARG A 193 -11.15 11.84 -16.63
CA ARG A 193 -10.33 12.43 -17.70
C ARG A 193 -10.32 11.51 -18.92
N THR A 194 -10.85 10.30 -18.81
CA THR A 194 -11.02 9.32 -19.90
C THR A 194 -12.02 8.23 -19.46
N PRO A 195 -12.79 7.62 -20.39
CA PRO A 195 -13.62 6.45 -20.09
C PRO A 195 -12.76 5.30 -19.54
N LEU A 196 -13.26 4.59 -18.53
CA LEU A 196 -12.64 3.38 -18.00
C LEU A 196 -12.29 2.42 -19.15
N PRO A 197 -11.03 2.01 -19.36
CA PRO A 197 -10.66 1.08 -20.42
C PRO A 197 -10.96 -0.35 -19.96
N LEU A 198 -12.20 -0.64 -19.56
CA LEU A 198 -12.51 -1.90 -18.92
C LEU A 198 -12.91 -3.05 -19.87
N ASP A 199 -13.02 -2.82 -21.18
CA ASP A 199 -13.86 -3.76 -21.95
C ASP A 199 -13.18 -4.75 -22.91
N ARG A 200 -11.92 -4.57 -23.38
CA ARG A 200 -11.34 -5.58 -24.32
C ARG A 200 -9.84 -5.91 -24.22
N ARG A 201 -8.98 -5.00 -23.73
CA ARG A 201 -7.52 -5.26 -23.67
C ARG A 201 -7.09 -6.04 -22.42
N PHE A 202 -7.72 -5.76 -21.27
CA PHE A 202 -7.45 -6.42 -19.98
C PHE A 202 -7.49 -7.97 -20.04
N HIS A 203 -8.43 -8.54 -20.79
CA HIS A 203 -8.58 -10.00 -20.91
C HIS A 203 -7.52 -10.65 -21.83
N ARG A 204 -6.87 -9.87 -22.69
CA ARG A 204 -5.89 -10.37 -23.68
C ARG A 204 -4.47 -10.39 -23.12
N GLU A 205 -4.12 -9.43 -22.27
CA GLU A 205 -2.75 -9.31 -21.70
C GLU A 205 -2.51 -10.27 -20.53
N MET A 206 -3.51 -10.58 -19.69
CA MET A 206 -3.37 -11.61 -18.65
C MET A 206 -3.27 -13.05 -19.20
N LYS A 207 -3.48 -13.26 -20.50
CA LYS A 207 -3.38 -14.58 -21.16
C LYS A 207 -2.03 -14.84 -21.85
N GLN A 208 -1.04 -13.95 -21.73
CA GLN A 208 0.29 -14.17 -22.32
C GLN A 208 1.32 -14.54 -21.24
N PRO A 209 1.70 -15.83 -21.10
CA PRO A 209 2.63 -16.28 -20.06
C PRO A 209 4.11 -16.04 -20.37
N ASN A 210 4.47 -15.35 -21.46
CA ASN A 210 5.87 -15.21 -21.89
C ASN A 210 6.16 -13.81 -22.44
N LEU A 211 6.49 -12.86 -21.57
CA LEU A 211 7.35 -11.74 -21.93
C LEU A 211 7.99 -11.23 -20.63
N PHE A 212 9.27 -10.85 -20.69
CA PHE A 212 10.17 -10.51 -19.57
C PHE A 212 10.95 -11.70 -18.98
N LYS A 213 11.82 -12.29 -19.81
CA LYS A 213 13.13 -12.75 -19.32
C LYS A 213 14.01 -11.51 -19.15
N ILE A 214 14.39 -11.16 -17.93
CA ILE A 214 15.43 -10.15 -17.67
C ILE A 214 16.78 -10.90 -17.54
N PRO A 215 17.90 -10.42 -18.12
CA PRO A 215 19.18 -11.13 -18.12
C PRO A 215 19.81 -11.21 -16.72
N PHE A 216 20.41 -12.37 -16.43
CA PHE A 216 20.98 -12.79 -15.14
C PHE A 216 22.29 -12.09 -14.73
N GLN A 217 22.57 -10.87 -15.20
CA GLN A 217 23.90 -10.24 -15.07
C GLN A 217 24.01 -9.08 -14.07
N ALA A 218 22.97 -8.78 -13.28
CA ALA A 218 23.03 -7.73 -12.26
C ALA A 218 23.37 -8.22 -10.83
N ILE A 219 23.77 -9.48 -10.65
CA ILE A 219 24.07 -10.07 -9.31
C ILE A 219 25.58 -10.05 -9.02
N LYS A 220 26.23 -8.88 -9.04
CA LYS A 220 27.61 -8.77 -8.53
C LYS A 220 27.87 -7.71 -7.47
N SER A 221 26.85 -6.96 -7.06
CA SER A 221 27.02 -5.94 -6.00
C SER A 221 26.50 -6.36 -4.63
N TYR A 222 26.00 -7.60 -4.47
CA TYR A 222 25.32 -8.06 -3.26
C TYR A 222 26.18 -8.90 -2.29
N GLU A 223 27.44 -9.22 -2.61
CA GLU A 223 28.32 -9.94 -1.68
C GLU A 223 29.05 -9.04 -0.67
N ILE A 224 29.03 -7.71 -0.86
CA ILE A 224 29.79 -6.78 -0.01
C ILE A 224 28.98 -6.30 1.21
N LEU A 225 27.68 -6.59 1.28
CA LEU A 225 26.79 -6.09 2.35
C LEU A 225 26.33 -7.14 3.37
N LYS A 226 26.77 -8.40 3.25
CA LYS A 226 26.41 -9.45 4.23
C LYS A 226 27.07 -9.25 5.59
N ASP A 227 28.22 -8.58 5.65
CA ASP A 227 29.00 -8.45 6.89
C ASP A 227 28.61 -7.23 7.75
N VAL A 228 27.76 -6.33 7.25
CA VAL A 228 27.44 -5.06 7.94
C VAL A 228 26.05 -5.06 8.61
N LEU A 229 25.18 -6.03 8.31
CA LEU A 229 23.77 -6.00 8.75
C LEU A 229 23.36 -7.06 9.78
N ASN A 230 24.30 -7.77 10.41
CA ASN A 230 23.98 -8.68 11.52
C ASN A 230 24.32 -8.06 12.87
N PRO A 231 23.34 -7.95 13.78
CA PRO A 231 23.53 -8.67 15.04
C PRO A 231 22.27 -9.39 15.56
N ILE A 232 22.50 -10.66 15.89
CA ILE A 232 21.89 -11.45 16.97
C ILE A 232 20.46 -11.97 16.72
N LEU A 233 20.39 -13.14 16.09
CA LEU A 233 19.36 -14.16 16.38
C LEU A 233 20.00 -15.25 17.27
N PRO A 234 19.37 -15.69 18.38
CA PRO A 234 19.83 -16.87 19.09
C PRO A 234 19.48 -18.16 18.32
N PRO A 235 20.31 -19.21 18.39
CA PRO A 235 20.10 -20.46 17.68
C PRO A 235 19.24 -21.42 18.51
N SER A 236 18.11 -21.89 17.96
CA SER A 236 17.59 -23.27 18.07
C SER A 236 16.09 -23.32 17.84
N TRP A 237 15.67 -23.59 16.59
CA TRP A 237 14.42 -24.31 16.30
C TRP A 237 14.67 -25.16 15.04
N HIS A 238 15.16 -26.38 15.27
CA HIS A 238 14.97 -27.53 14.37
C HIS A 238 13.88 -28.40 14.98
#